data_AF-A0A178DF10-F1
#
_entry.id   AF-A0A178DF10-F1
#
_cell.length_a   1.000
_cell.length_b   1.000
_cell.length_c   1.000
_cell.angle_alpha   90.00
_cell.angle_beta   90.00
_cell.angle_gamma   90.00
#
_symmetry.space_group_name_H-M   'P 1'
#
loop_
_entity.id
_entity.type
_entity.pdbx_description
1 polymer ?
#
loop_
_entity_poly.entity_id
_entity_poly.type
_entity_poly.pdbx_seq_one_letter_code
_entity_poly.pdbx_strand_id
1 'polypeptide(L)'
;MVRQLHTFEAARVVAKDADQYLPQPSKTQTGPTYTVVDEDIEIAEEDDDDPPEPVKVLEELSTFEEVIVWGHDAVPTNEDTFVKGIEEWVAFAEAIHGLPGR
;
A
#
# COMPACT_ATOMS: atom_id res chain seq x y z
N MET A 1 34.14 7.20 -1.28
CA MET A 1 33.82 6.45 -0.04
C MET A 1 32.34 6.62 0.29
N VAL A 2 31.62 5.55 0.64
CA VAL A 2 30.21 5.66 1.08
C VAL A 2 30.17 6.10 2.55
N ARG A 3 29.35 7.10 2.85
CA ARG A 3 29.12 7.62 4.21
C ARG A 3 27.63 7.83 4.44
N GLN A 4 27.24 7.74 5.70
CA GLN A 4 25.91 8.15 6.16
C GLN A 4 25.77 9.66 5.98
N LEU A 5 24.73 10.09 5.27
CA LEU A 5 24.46 11.49 4.98
C LEU A 5 23.37 12.06 5.87
N HIS A 6 22.28 11.31 6.04
CA HIS A 6 21.12 11.75 6.79
C HIS A 6 20.46 10.59 7.50
N THR A 7 19.77 10.96 8.57
CA THR A 7 18.84 10.09 9.22
C THR A 7 17.61 10.88 9.62
N PHE A 8 16.44 10.33 9.35
CA PHE A 8 15.17 10.94 9.74
C PHE A 8 14.22 9.90 10.33
N GLU A 9 13.38 10.34 11.26
CA GLU A 9 12.36 9.49 11.87
C GLU A 9 11.18 9.28 10.93
N ALA A 10 10.73 8.04 10.81
CA ALA A 10 9.58 7.65 10.04
C ALA A 10 8.97 6.39 10.66
N ALA A 11 7.85 6.52 11.38
CA ALA A 11 7.08 5.38 11.85
C ALA A 11 6.39 4.70 10.66
N ARG A 12 6.91 3.56 10.23
CA ARG A 12 6.42 2.86 9.02
C ARG A 12 6.41 1.35 9.21
N VAL A 13 5.61 0.69 8.38
CA VAL A 13 5.38 -0.76 8.39
C VAL A 13 6.02 -1.40 7.16
N VAL A 14 6.74 -2.49 7.38
CA VAL A 14 7.14 -3.45 6.34
C VAL A 14 6.05 -4.50 6.25
N ALA A 15 5.48 -4.68 5.06
CA ALA A 15 4.46 -5.69 4.81
C ALA A 15 4.87 -6.60 3.65
N LYS A 16 4.38 -7.85 3.65
CA LYS A 16 4.44 -8.74 2.49
C LYS A 16 3.05 -8.94 1.92
N ASP A 17 2.96 -9.22 0.63
CA ASP A 17 1.74 -9.75 0.07
C ASP A 17 1.55 -11.22 0.50
N ALA A 18 0.30 -11.59 0.76
CA ALA A 18 -0.10 -12.96 1.02
C ALA A 18 -1.43 -13.22 0.32
N ASP A 19 -1.62 -14.45 -0.13
CA ASP A 19 -2.90 -14.91 -0.67
C ASP A 19 -3.79 -15.36 0.48
N GLN A 20 -4.96 -14.75 0.60
CA GLN A 20 -5.96 -15.11 1.61
C GLN A 20 -7.28 -15.44 0.93
N TYR A 21 -7.82 -16.61 1.24
CA TYR A 21 -9.20 -16.96 0.90
C TYR A 21 -10.13 -16.32 1.93
N LEU A 22 -10.90 -15.32 1.50
CA LEU A 22 -11.93 -14.72 2.34
C LEU A 22 -13.19 -15.62 2.33
N PRO A 23 -13.88 -15.77 3.48
CA PRO A 23 -15.15 -16.47 3.50
C PRO A 23 -16.14 -15.71 2.62
N GLN A 24 -16.57 -16.32 1.52
CA GLN A 24 -17.65 -15.75 0.73
C GLN A 24 -18.95 -15.85 1.54
N PRO A 25 -19.82 -14.82 1.52
CA PRO A 25 -21.16 -14.98 2.05
C PRO A 25 -21.80 -16.18 1.35
N SER A 26 -22.39 -17.09 2.12
CA SER A 26 -23.17 -18.21 1.58
C SER A 26 -24.21 -17.63 0.61
N LYS A 27 -24.01 -17.84 -0.69
CA LYS A 27 -24.89 -17.30 -1.74
C LYS A 27 -26.25 -18.01 -1.68
N THR A 28 -27.14 -17.55 -0.81
CA THR A 28 -28.58 -17.81 -0.93
C THR A 28 -29.25 -16.79 -1.87
N GLN A 29 -28.48 -16.15 -2.75
CA GLN A 29 -28.95 -15.05 -3.58
C GLN A 29 -29.26 -15.52 -5.00
N THR A 30 -30.52 -15.86 -5.23
CA THR A 30 -31.15 -15.79 -6.55
C THR A 30 -31.17 -14.33 -7.03
N GLY A 31 -30.26 -13.94 -7.91
CA GLY A 31 -30.36 -12.69 -8.68
C GLY A 31 -29.02 -12.22 -9.27
N PRO A 32 -29.00 -11.66 -10.50
CA PRO A 32 -27.77 -11.19 -11.14
C PRO A 32 -27.18 -9.97 -10.42
N THR A 33 -25.89 -10.02 -10.13
CA THR A 33 -25.10 -8.88 -9.64
C THR A 33 -24.78 -7.96 -10.81
N TYR A 34 -25.32 -6.74 -10.80
CA TYR A 34 -25.00 -5.73 -11.80
C TYR A 34 -23.74 -4.96 -11.40
N THR A 35 -22.67 -5.11 -12.18
CA THR A 35 -21.51 -4.21 -12.20
C THR A 35 -21.65 -3.21 -13.34
N VAL A 36 -20.89 -2.12 -13.26
CA VAL A 36 -20.95 -1.00 -14.23
C VAL A 36 -20.61 -1.53 -15.63
N VAL A 37 -21.51 -1.28 -16.58
CA VAL A 37 -21.51 -1.87 -17.93
C VAL A 37 -20.36 -1.32 -18.76
N ASP A 38 -19.36 -2.15 -19.06
CA ASP A 38 -18.53 -2.00 -20.26
C ASP A 38 -19.24 -2.77 -21.40
N GLU A 39 -19.43 -2.16 -22.57
CA GLU A 39 -20.26 -2.71 -23.67
C GLU A 39 -19.68 -3.98 -24.32
N ASP A 40 -18.48 -4.41 -23.93
CA ASP A 40 -17.77 -5.61 -24.45
C ASP A 40 -17.47 -6.66 -23.37
N ILE A 41 -18.30 -6.79 -22.32
CA ILE A 41 -18.16 -7.87 -21.33
C ILE A 41 -18.78 -9.16 -21.88
N GLU A 42 -17.93 -10.11 -22.27
CA GLU A 42 -18.33 -11.53 -22.28
C GLU A 42 -18.72 -11.90 -20.85
N ILE A 43 -20.00 -12.23 -20.65
CA ILE A 43 -20.46 -12.83 -19.39
C ILE A 43 -19.83 -14.21 -19.34
N ALA A 44 -18.68 -14.32 -18.66
CA ALA A 44 -18.15 -15.61 -18.26
C ALA A 44 -19.22 -16.26 -17.37
N GLU A 45 -19.74 -17.42 -17.79
CA GLU A 45 -20.42 -18.32 -16.88
C GLU A 45 -19.36 -18.75 -15.85
N GLU A 46 -19.27 -18.04 -14.71
CA GLU A 46 -18.58 -18.57 -13.52
C GLU A 46 -19.25 -19.91 -13.23
N ASP A 47 -18.53 -21.01 -13.45
CA ASP A 47 -18.97 -22.33 -13.03
C ASP A 47 -19.16 -22.27 -11.50
N ASP A 48 -20.38 -22.49 -11.04
CA ASP A 48 -20.80 -22.27 -9.63
C ASP A 48 -20.11 -23.25 -8.65
N ASP A 49 -19.32 -24.18 -9.19
CA ASP A 49 -18.48 -25.14 -8.47
C ASP A 49 -16.98 -24.76 -8.41
N ASP A 50 -16.53 -23.70 -9.09
CA ASP A 50 -15.13 -23.28 -9.02
C ASP A 50 -14.81 -22.64 -7.67
N PRO A 51 -13.72 -23.07 -6.98
CA PRO A 51 -13.33 -22.49 -5.71
C PRO A 51 -12.98 -21.01 -5.89
N PRO A 52 -13.36 -20.15 -4.93
CA PRO A 52 -13.17 -18.71 -5.05
C PRO A 52 -11.69 -18.37 -5.17
N GLU A 53 -11.32 -17.45 -6.07
CA GLU A 53 -9.93 -17.03 -6.18
C GLU A 53 -9.44 -16.34 -4.89
N PRO A 54 -8.18 -16.58 -4.47
CA PRO A 54 -7.62 -15.90 -3.31
C PRO A 54 -7.43 -14.42 -3.59
N VAL A 55 -7.62 -13.59 -2.55
CA VAL A 55 -7.30 -12.16 -2.63
C VAL A 55 -5.91 -11.89 -2.07
N LYS A 56 -5.25 -10.86 -2.60
CA LYS A 56 -3.99 -10.35 -2.06
C LYS A 56 -4.26 -9.50 -0.83
N VAL A 57 -3.66 -9.88 0.29
CA VAL A 57 -3.65 -9.09 1.53
C VAL A 57 -2.23 -8.68 1.88
N LEU A 58 -2.09 -7.54 2.55
CA LEU A 58 -0.82 -7.10 3.11
C LEU A 58 -0.72 -7.52 4.57
N GLU A 59 0.23 -8.38 4.88
CA GLU A 59 0.53 -8.79 6.25
C GLU A 59 1.72 -7.98 6.79
N GLU A 60 1.55 -7.37 7.96
CA GLU A 60 2.63 -6.68 8.68
C GLU A 60 3.72 -7.69 9.09
N LEU A 61 4.96 -7.40 8.71
CA LEU A 61 6.15 -8.17 9.07
C LEU A 61 6.95 -7.53 10.19
N SER A 62 7.13 -6.22 10.12
CA SER A 62 7.89 -5.46 11.10
C SER A 62 7.59 -3.97 10.98
N THR A 63 7.97 -3.22 12.00
CA THR A 63 7.96 -1.76 11.97
C THR A 63 9.39 -1.22 11.96
N PHE A 64 9.55 0.02 11.50
CA PHE A 64 10.78 0.78 11.66
C PHE A 64 10.45 2.22 12.01
N GLU A 65 11.40 2.87 12.67
CA GLU A 65 11.26 4.24 13.17
C GLU A 65 12.25 5.20 12.51
N GLU A 66 13.27 4.69 11.83
CA GLU A 66 14.40 5.50 11.35
C GLU A 66 14.83 5.04 9.94
N VAL A 67 15.09 6.02 9.06
CA VAL A 67 15.61 5.79 7.70
C VAL A 67 16.98 6.43 7.55
N ILE A 68 17.97 5.62 7.17
CA ILE A 68 19.35 6.08 6.96
C ILE A 68 19.62 6.26 5.46
N VAL A 69 20.02 7.47 5.08
CA VAL A 69 20.41 7.82 3.71
C VAL A 69 21.92 7.77 3.57
N TRP A 70 22.40 7.00 2.60
CA TRP A 70 23.82 6.81 2.30
C TRP A 70 24.18 7.49 0.98
N GLY A 71 25.37 8.08 0.91
CA GLY A 71 25.87 8.68 -0.33
C GLY A 71 27.37 8.48 -0.54
N HIS A 72 27.78 8.54 -1.79
CA HIS A 72 29.17 8.39 -2.21
C HIS A 72 29.79 9.77 -2.45
N ASP A 73 30.81 10.13 -1.66
CA ASP A 73 31.54 11.40 -1.73
C ASP A 73 30.66 12.68 -1.63
N ALA A 74 29.45 12.53 -1.10
CA ALA A 74 28.56 13.65 -0.81
C ALA A 74 28.85 14.23 0.58
N VAL A 75 28.74 15.56 0.69
CA VAL A 75 28.82 16.26 1.98
C VAL A 75 27.46 16.14 2.67
N PRO A 76 27.40 15.62 3.91
CA PRO A 76 26.17 15.64 4.69
C PRO A 76 25.66 17.07 4.80
N THR A 77 24.44 17.33 4.31
CA THR A 77 23.77 18.63 4.43
C THR A 77 22.43 18.43 5.09
N ASN A 78 22.02 19.37 5.94
CA ASN A 78 20.70 19.36 6.59
C ASN A 78 19.56 19.71 5.62
N GLU A 79 19.89 20.18 4.42
CA GLU A 79 18.93 20.52 3.36
C GLU A 79 18.97 19.50 2.21
N ASP A 80 18.87 18.21 2.53
CA ASP A 80 18.75 17.18 1.49
C ASP A 80 17.37 17.28 0.82
N THR A 81 17.36 17.64 -0.47
CA THR A 81 16.14 17.84 -1.26
C THR A 81 15.27 16.59 -1.34
N PHE A 82 15.86 15.39 -1.27
CA PHE A 82 15.11 14.14 -1.33
C PHE A 82 14.43 13.83 0.01
N VAL A 83 15.13 14.03 1.12
CA VAL A 83 14.54 13.88 2.47
C VAL A 83 13.39 14.86 2.63
N LYS A 84 13.62 16.14 2.29
CA LYS A 84 12.60 17.18 2.32
C LYS A 84 11.39 16.85 1.46
N GLY A 85 11.61 16.36 0.23
CA GLY A 85 10.52 15.98 -0.66
C GLY A 85 9.65 14.86 -0.10
N ILE A 86 10.25 13.87 0.59
CA ILE A 86 9.51 12.78 1.23
C ILE A 86 8.68 13.31 2.41
N GLU A 87 9.27 14.15 3.27
CA GLU A 87 8.58 14.74 4.43
C GLU A 87 7.41 15.63 4.01
N GLU A 88 7.62 16.51 3.02
CA GLU A 88 6.58 17.40 2.51
C GLU A 88 5.44 16.62 1.84
N TRP A 89 5.75 15.55 1.10
CA TRP A 89 4.73 14.70 0.50
C TRP A 89 3.89 13.96 1.54
N VAL A 90 4.52 13.47 2.62
CA VAL A 90 3.79 12.84 3.74
C VAL A 90 2.86 13.84 4.41
N ALA A 91 3.36 15.02 4.77
CA ALA A 91 2.55 16.07 5.40
C ALA A 91 1.38 16.50 4.50
N PHE A 92 1.61 16.58 3.18
CA PHE A 92 0.57 16.89 2.22
C PHE A 92 -0.50 15.78 2.13
N ALA A 93 -0.09 14.52 2.07
CA ALA A 93 -1.01 13.38 2.06
C ALA A 93 -1.84 13.33 3.34
N GLU A 94 -1.24 13.61 4.50
CA GLU A 94 -1.95 13.74 5.78
C GLU A 94 -2.95 14.89 5.77
N ALA A 95 -2.63 16.04 5.17
CA ALA A 95 -3.57 17.15 5.09
C ALA A 95 -4.82 16.86 4.24
N ILE A 96 -4.71 15.97 3.23
CA ILE A 96 -5.83 15.60 2.35
C ILE A 96 -6.60 14.39 2.86
N HIS A 97 -5.87 13.35 3.29
CA HIS A 97 -6.43 12.03 3.61
C HIS A 97 -6.44 11.73 5.12
N GLY A 98 -5.83 12.59 5.93
CA GLY A 98 -5.84 12.47 7.37
C GLY A 98 -7.25 12.61 7.93
N LEU A 99 -7.51 11.93 9.05
CA LEU A 99 -8.77 12.05 9.75
C LEU A 99 -8.92 13.47 10.31
N PRO A 100 -10.06 14.14 10.13
CA PRO A 100 -10.26 15.47 10.68
C PRO A 100 -10.21 15.42 12.21
N GLY A 101 -9.31 16.21 12.82
CA GLY A 101 -9.23 16.42 14.27
C GLY A 101 -8.13 15.68 15.03
N ARG A 102 -7.12 15.14 14.34
CA ARG A 102 -5.85 14.75 14.97
C ARG A 102 -4.86 15.91 15.00
#